data_AF-A0A962YAP7-F1
#
_entry.id   AF-A0A962YAP7-F1
#
_cell.length_a   1.000
_cell.length_b   1.000
_cell.length_c   1.000
_cell.angle_alpha   90.00
_cell.angle_beta   90.00
_cell.angle_gamma   90.00
#
_symmetry.space_group_name_H-M   'P 1'
#
loop_
_entity.id
_entity.type
_entity.pdbx_description
1 polymer ?
#
loop_
_entity_poly.entity_id
_entity_poly.type
_entity_poly.pdbx_seq_one_letter_code
_entity_poly.pdbx_strand_id
1 'polypeptide(L)'
;DLATALIARGKGADLVGIYNVYANSPQGLYWLKSSGISGIQDFPGKKIGNPAGDAARAMWPALAKAQNIDPESVTWVNIAPNAKLGALKAKSIDITTSFYNIHHIFQRELGDDMGFVAWRDIGLNPYGNTIIVNGDYLKNHADTVAAFVKVTQQAFAACVETPEPCVDALVAANSALQKDNELSNWKLVTELMSDEISRTVGLGWLDDARMASDYELVETYLGLDEPFDVKTVYTNEFIDKSIKMSQ
;
A
#
# COMPACT_ATOMS: atom_id res chain seq x y z
N ASP A 1 -0.89 5.37 -2.51
CA ASP A 1 -0.62 4.19 -3.34
C ASP A 1 -0.10 4.67 -4.68
N LEU A 2 1.07 4.19 -5.13
CA LEU A 2 1.72 4.73 -6.31
C LEU A 2 1.07 4.24 -7.61
N ALA A 3 0.57 3.00 -7.64
CA ALA A 3 -0.13 2.45 -8.80
C ALA A 3 -1.37 3.29 -9.16
N THR A 4 -2.19 3.68 -8.17
CA THR A 4 -3.33 4.58 -8.40
C THR A 4 -2.91 5.99 -8.80
N ALA A 5 -1.73 6.47 -8.40
CA ALA A 5 -1.18 7.73 -8.89
C ALA A 5 -0.79 7.65 -10.39
N LEU A 6 -0.27 6.51 -10.86
CA LEU A 6 0.01 6.28 -12.29
C LEU A 6 -1.28 6.35 -13.12
N ILE A 7 -2.38 5.77 -12.64
CA ILE A 7 -3.71 5.91 -13.27
C ILE A 7 -4.12 7.39 -13.35
N ALA A 8 -3.94 8.14 -12.27
CA ALA A 8 -4.27 9.57 -12.23
C ALA A 8 -3.40 10.40 -13.20
N ARG A 9 -2.10 10.09 -13.33
CA ARG A 9 -1.20 10.69 -14.31
C ARG A 9 -1.68 10.44 -15.74
N GLY A 10 -2.13 9.22 -16.04
CA GLY A 10 -2.72 8.88 -17.34
C GLY A 10 -4.00 9.67 -17.66
N LYS A 11 -4.63 10.26 -16.64
CA LYS A 11 -5.79 11.15 -16.76
C LYS A 11 -5.43 12.64 -16.74
N GLY A 12 -4.15 12.97 -16.85
CA GLY A 12 -3.63 14.34 -16.88
C GLY A 12 -3.40 15.00 -15.52
N ALA A 13 -3.44 14.25 -14.42
CA ALA A 13 -3.00 14.79 -13.13
C ALA A 13 -1.48 15.06 -13.16
N ASP A 14 -1.04 16.16 -12.56
CA ASP A 14 0.39 16.45 -12.40
C ASP A 14 0.88 16.12 -10.99
N LEU A 15 1.27 14.86 -10.80
CA LEU A 15 1.69 14.26 -9.53
C LEU A 15 3.14 13.76 -9.61
N VAL A 16 3.94 13.98 -8.57
CA VAL A 16 5.32 13.48 -8.48
C VAL A 16 5.53 12.80 -7.12
N GLY A 17 5.90 11.52 -7.14
CA GLY A 17 6.33 10.77 -5.96
C GLY A 17 7.73 11.21 -5.52
N ILE A 18 7.89 11.57 -4.25
CA ILE A 18 9.13 12.15 -3.71
C ILE A 18 9.77 11.31 -2.62
N TYR A 19 9.06 10.29 -2.12
CA TYR A 19 9.53 9.37 -1.08
C TYR A 19 8.57 8.17 -1.00
N ASN A 20 9.04 6.94 -1.23
CA ASN A 20 8.21 5.77 -0.91
C ASN A 20 8.31 5.44 0.58
N VAL A 21 7.16 5.22 1.22
CA VAL A 21 7.11 4.72 2.60
C VAL A 21 7.07 3.20 2.55
N TYR A 22 6.17 2.62 1.75
CA TYR A 22 6.09 1.17 1.60
C TYR A 22 6.74 0.74 0.30
N ALA A 23 7.95 0.19 0.43
CA ALA A 23 8.67 -0.44 -0.68
C ALA A 23 7.92 -1.67 -1.23
N ASN A 24 7.12 -2.32 -0.39
CA ASN A 24 6.25 -3.43 -0.76
C ASN A 24 4.77 -3.05 -0.67
N SER A 25 3.96 -3.63 -1.55
CA SER A 25 2.51 -3.48 -1.51
C SER A 25 1.95 -3.92 -0.15
N PRO A 26 1.20 -3.05 0.55
CA PRO A 26 0.56 -3.41 1.81
C PRO A 26 -0.70 -4.24 1.58
N GLN A 27 -1.18 -4.39 0.35
CA GLN A 27 -2.50 -4.95 0.09
C GLN A 27 -2.54 -6.44 0.44
N GLY A 28 -3.57 -6.82 1.20
CA GLY A 28 -3.88 -8.19 1.55
C GLY A 28 -5.35 -8.49 1.36
N LEU A 29 -5.66 -9.75 1.06
CA LEU A 29 -7.00 -10.30 0.99
C LEU A 29 -7.25 -11.17 2.22
N TYR A 30 -8.41 -10.97 2.84
CA TYR A 30 -8.81 -11.67 4.06
C TYR A 30 -10.18 -12.32 3.86
N TRP A 31 -10.32 -13.56 4.33
CA TRP A 31 -11.56 -14.32 4.31
C TRP A 31 -11.66 -15.24 5.53
N LEU A 32 -12.81 -15.90 5.71
CA LEU A 32 -12.98 -16.98 6.68
C LEU A 32 -12.76 -18.32 5.98
N LYS A 33 -11.84 -19.17 6.45
CA LYS A 33 -11.65 -20.53 5.88
C LYS A 33 -12.94 -21.35 5.95
N SER A 34 -13.72 -21.17 7.01
CA SER A 34 -15.04 -21.78 7.23
C SER A 34 -16.09 -21.40 6.18
N SER A 35 -15.83 -20.40 5.32
CA SER A 35 -16.67 -20.06 4.17
C SER A 35 -16.43 -20.96 2.93
N GLY A 36 -15.49 -21.90 3.02
CA GLY A 36 -15.12 -22.80 1.92
C GLY A 36 -14.17 -22.17 0.89
N ILE A 37 -13.62 -20.99 1.18
CA ILE A 37 -12.60 -20.34 0.36
C ILE A 37 -11.22 -20.82 0.83
N SER A 38 -10.45 -21.41 -0.08
CA SER A 38 -9.09 -21.89 0.17
C SER A 38 -8.02 -20.94 -0.40
N GLY A 39 -8.38 -20.13 -1.39
CA GLY A 39 -7.51 -19.13 -1.98
C GLY A 39 -8.21 -18.27 -3.02
N ILE A 40 -7.43 -17.43 -3.73
CA ILE A 40 -7.97 -16.44 -4.66
C ILE A 40 -8.78 -17.05 -5.83
N GLN A 41 -8.48 -18.29 -6.21
CA GLN A 41 -9.19 -19.01 -7.28
C GLN A 41 -10.65 -19.33 -6.91
N ASP A 42 -11.03 -19.28 -5.62
CA ASP A 42 -12.41 -19.49 -5.16
C ASP A 42 -13.23 -18.19 -5.08
N PHE A 43 -12.64 -17.04 -5.46
CA PHE A 43 -13.30 -15.74 -5.39
C PHE A 43 -14.39 -15.51 -6.44
N PRO A 44 -14.38 -16.13 -7.63
CA PRO A 44 -15.49 -15.99 -8.56
C PRO A 44 -16.84 -16.32 -7.91
N GLY A 45 -17.82 -15.44 -8.11
CA GLY A 45 -19.17 -15.50 -7.51
C GLY A 45 -19.26 -14.98 -6.08
N LYS A 46 -18.17 -14.51 -5.46
CA LYS A 46 -18.13 -14.03 -4.07
C LYS A 46 -18.30 -12.52 -3.96
N LYS A 47 -18.59 -12.06 -2.74
CA LYS A 47 -18.71 -10.64 -2.38
C LYS A 47 -17.43 -10.10 -1.76
N ILE A 48 -16.85 -9.07 -2.36
CA ILE A 48 -15.72 -8.33 -1.78
C ILE A 48 -16.22 -7.01 -1.17
N GLY A 49 -16.00 -6.82 0.13
CA GLY A 49 -16.46 -5.66 0.88
C GLY A 49 -15.41 -4.58 1.08
N ASN A 50 -15.52 -3.46 0.36
CA ASN A 50 -14.58 -2.34 0.46
C ASN A 50 -15.25 -0.99 0.12
N PRO A 51 -14.69 0.15 0.57
CA PRO A 51 -15.12 1.46 0.14
C PRO A 51 -15.06 1.62 -1.39
N ALA A 52 -15.94 2.42 -1.97
CA ALA A 52 -15.95 2.68 -3.41
C ALA A 52 -14.64 3.28 -3.95
N GLY A 53 -14.01 4.18 -3.18
CA GLY A 53 -12.73 4.81 -3.55
C GLY A 53 -11.48 4.06 -3.06
N ASP A 54 -11.60 2.80 -2.63
CA ASP A 54 -10.48 2.02 -2.11
C ASP A 54 -9.49 1.64 -3.24
N ALA A 55 -8.20 1.86 -3.02
CA ALA A 55 -7.16 1.54 -4.00
C ALA A 55 -7.15 0.06 -4.39
N ALA A 56 -7.43 -0.86 -3.46
CA ALA A 56 -7.49 -2.28 -3.76
C ALA A 56 -8.67 -2.63 -4.68
N ARG A 57 -9.77 -1.89 -4.57
CA ARG A 57 -10.91 -2.02 -5.48
C ARG A 57 -10.57 -1.51 -6.87
N ALA A 58 -9.87 -0.37 -6.96
CA ALA A 58 -9.40 0.17 -8.24
C ALA A 58 -8.38 -0.76 -8.93
N MET A 59 -7.52 -1.41 -8.16
CA MET A 59 -6.47 -2.31 -8.65
C MET A 59 -6.94 -3.76 -8.85
N TRP A 60 -8.15 -4.13 -8.43
CA TRP A 60 -8.66 -5.50 -8.57
C TRP A 60 -8.60 -6.06 -10.00
N PRO A 61 -8.95 -5.32 -11.06
CA PRO A 61 -8.85 -5.87 -12.41
C PRO A 61 -7.42 -6.28 -12.78
N ALA A 62 -6.40 -5.61 -12.23
CA ALA A 62 -5.01 -6.02 -12.38
C ALA A 62 -4.69 -7.32 -11.67
N LEU A 63 -5.07 -7.42 -10.39
CA LEU A 63 -4.87 -8.66 -9.64
C LEU A 63 -5.63 -9.84 -10.27
N ALA A 64 -6.90 -9.65 -10.62
CA ALA A 64 -7.74 -10.69 -11.18
C ALA A 64 -7.16 -11.21 -12.50
N LYS A 65 -6.81 -10.32 -13.44
CA LYS A 65 -6.19 -10.71 -14.72
C LYS A 65 -4.84 -11.43 -14.52
N ALA A 66 -3.99 -10.94 -13.61
CA ALA A 66 -2.73 -11.60 -13.28
C ALA A 66 -2.93 -13.03 -12.72
N GLN A 67 -4.09 -13.30 -12.14
CA GLN A 67 -4.48 -14.60 -11.59
C GLN A 67 -5.39 -15.43 -12.51
N ASN A 68 -5.60 -14.99 -13.76
CA ASN A 68 -6.51 -15.62 -14.73
C ASN A 68 -7.97 -15.70 -14.25
N ILE A 69 -8.41 -14.70 -13.48
CA ILE A 69 -9.77 -14.53 -12.99
C ILE A 69 -10.45 -13.42 -13.79
N ASP A 70 -11.71 -13.63 -14.18
CA ASP A 70 -12.55 -12.57 -14.75
C ASP A 70 -12.78 -11.48 -13.68
N PRO A 71 -12.33 -10.22 -13.90
CA PRO A 71 -12.53 -9.13 -12.96
C PRO A 71 -13.99 -8.90 -12.56
N GLU A 72 -14.93 -9.21 -13.46
CA GLU A 72 -16.38 -9.01 -13.24
C GLU A 72 -17.03 -10.18 -12.52
N SER A 73 -16.28 -11.25 -12.21
CA SER A 73 -16.81 -12.43 -11.53
C SER A 73 -17.14 -12.21 -10.06
N VAL A 74 -16.73 -11.09 -9.46
CA VAL A 74 -16.99 -10.77 -8.04
C VAL A 74 -18.01 -9.65 -7.89
N THR A 75 -18.77 -9.67 -6.79
CA THR A 75 -19.69 -8.57 -6.46
C THR A 75 -19.07 -7.64 -5.42
N TRP A 76 -18.95 -6.36 -5.75
CA TRP A 76 -18.48 -5.36 -4.79
C TRP A 76 -19.58 -4.90 -3.85
N VAL A 77 -19.30 -4.94 -2.55
CA VAL A 77 -20.17 -4.41 -1.51
C VAL A 77 -19.52 -3.17 -0.89
N ASN A 78 -20.21 -2.03 -0.94
CA ASN A 78 -19.68 -0.80 -0.35
C ASN A 78 -19.73 -0.87 1.17
N ILE A 79 -18.56 -0.91 1.82
CA ILE A 79 -18.41 -1.02 3.27
C ILE A 79 -17.43 0.05 3.76
N ALA A 80 -17.77 0.78 4.82
CA ALA A 80 -16.87 1.75 5.43
C ALA A 80 -15.62 1.07 6.02
N PRO A 81 -14.43 1.73 6.07
CA PRO A 81 -13.18 1.08 6.46
C PRO A 81 -13.26 0.30 7.78
N ASN A 82 -13.83 0.91 8.83
CA ASN A 82 -13.93 0.31 10.17
C ASN A 82 -15.00 -0.80 10.27
N ALA A 83 -15.87 -0.92 9.27
CA ALA A 83 -16.94 -1.93 9.26
C ALA A 83 -16.53 -3.24 8.55
N LYS A 84 -15.40 -3.25 7.80
CA LYS A 84 -14.97 -4.40 6.98
C LYS A 84 -14.81 -5.70 7.77
N LEU A 85 -14.07 -5.66 8.88
CA LEU A 85 -13.83 -6.86 9.70
C LEU A 85 -15.12 -7.38 10.35
N GLY A 86 -15.97 -6.48 10.85
CA GLY A 86 -17.28 -6.85 11.38
C GLY A 86 -18.19 -7.47 10.31
N ALA A 87 -18.22 -6.89 9.11
CA ALA A 87 -18.99 -7.39 7.97
C ALA A 87 -18.53 -8.79 7.53
N LEU A 88 -17.21 -9.05 7.56
CA LEU A 88 -16.63 -10.37 7.29
C LEU A 88 -17.03 -11.39 8.37
N LYS A 89 -16.87 -11.05 9.65
CA LYS A 89 -17.28 -11.92 10.78
C LYS A 89 -18.79 -12.24 10.73
N ALA A 90 -19.60 -11.28 10.32
CA ALA A 90 -21.04 -11.43 10.14
C ALA A 90 -21.43 -12.16 8.84
N LYS A 91 -20.47 -12.54 7.98
CA LYS A 91 -20.70 -13.20 6.68
C LYS A 91 -21.61 -12.41 5.73
N SER A 92 -21.66 -11.09 5.91
CA SER A 92 -22.37 -10.19 4.98
C SER A 92 -21.56 -9.91 3.70
N ILE A 93 -20.26 -10.16 3.78
CA ILE A 93 -19.28 -10.20 2.68
C ILE A 93 -18.46 -11.49 2.85
N ASP A 94 -17.88 -11.97 1.76
CA ASP A 94 -17.08 -13.21 1.76
C ASP A 94 -15.58 -12.91 1.91
N ILE A 95 -15.15 -11.79 1.32
CA ILE A 95 -13.76 -11.34 1.30
C ILE A 95 -13.72 -9.84 1.63
N THR A 96 -12.63 -9.38 2.25
CA THR A 96 -12.27 -7.96 2.34
C THR A 96 -10.81 -7.78 1.96
N THR A 97 -10.45 -6.61 1.43
CA THR A 97 -9.04 -6.21 1.38
C THR A 97 -8.68 -5.39 2.62
N SER A 98 -7.42 -5.42 3.04
CA SER A 98 -6.87 -4.51 4.05
C SER A 98 -5.37 -4.40 3.91
N PHE A 99 -4.80 -3.32 4.44
CA PHE A 99 -3.36 -3.18 4.53
C PHE A 99 -2.78 -4.15 5.56
N TYR A 100 -1.60 -4.69 5.25
CA TYR A 100 -0.89 -5.69 6.03
C TYR A 100 -0.41 -5.15 7.38
N ASN A 101 -0.25 -3.83 7.53
CA ASN A 101 0.16 -3.23 8.79
C ASN A 101 -0.84 -3.45 9.94
N ILE A 102 -2.08 -3.82 9.64
CA ILE A 102 -3.07 -4.23 10.64
C ILE A 102 -3.38 -5.74 10.62
N HIS A 103 -2.51 -6.56 10.02
CA HIS A 103 -2.68 -8.02 9.94
C HIS A 103 -2.85 -8.67 11.32
N HIS A 104 -2.12 -8.19 12.32
CA HIS A 104 -2.21 -8.63 13.71
C HIS A 104 -3.63 -8.51 14.30
N ILE A 105 -4.43 -7.52 13.84
CA ILE A 105 -5.83 -7.38 14.25
C ILE A 105 -6.67 -8.52 13.66
N PHE A 106 -6.48 -8.84 12.37
CA PHE A 106 -7.19 -9.95 11.74
C PHE A 106 -6.81 -11.30 12.37
N GLN A 107 -5.52 -11.51 12.67
CA GLN A 107 -5.05 -12.70 13.37
C GLN A 107 -5.72 -12.86 14.74
N ARG A 108 -5.78 -11.78 15.53
CA ARG A 108 -6.43 -11.79 16.85
C ARG A 108 -7.94 -12.08 16.75
N GLU A 109 -8.62 -11.47 15.78
CA GLU A 109 -10.08 -11.49 15.70
C GLU A 109 -10.66 -12.72 14.99
N LEU A 110 -9.89 -13.34 14.09
CA LEU A 110 -10.31 -14.46 13.26
C LEU A 110 -9.59 -15.77 13.63
N GLY A 111 -8.43 -15.69 14.30
CA GLY A 111 -7.67 -16.86 14.74
C GLY A 111 -7.37 -17.84 13.60
N ASP A 112 -7.54 -19.13 13.87
CA ASP A 112 -7.28 -20.20 12.91
C ASP A 112 -8.20 -20.18 11.69
N ASP A 113 -9.38 -19.54 11.82
CA ASP A 113 -10.34 -19.39 10.73
C ASP A 113 -9.92 -18.29 9.73
N MET A 114 -8.86 -17.54 10.00
CA MET A 114 -8.36 -16.53 9.07
C MET A 114 -7.76 -17.17 7.82
N GLY A 115 -8.35 -16.89 6.67
CA GLY A 115 -7.70 -16.98 5.37
C GLY A 115 -7.03 -15.67 5.01
N PHE A 116 -5.81 -15.74 4.47
CA PHE A 116 -5.04 -14.56 4.10
C PHE A 116 -4.13 -14.84 2.90
N VAL A 117 -4.01 -13.85 2.01
CA VAL A 117 -2.93 -13.78 1.02
C VAL A 117 -2.52 -12.32 0.80
N ALA A 118 -1.23 -12.03 0.85
CA ALA A 118 -0.71 -10.71 0.47
C ALA A 118 -0.63 -10.63 -1.06
N TRP A 119 -0.97 -9.49 -1.65
CA TRP A 119 -0.92 -9.30 -3.10
C TRP A 119 0.49 -9.52 -3.66
N ARG A 120 1.50 -9.08 -2.90
CA ARG A 120 2.92 -9.26 -3.25
C ARG A 120 3.33 -10.73 -3.37
N ASP A 121 2.65 -11.63 -2.66
CA ASP A 121 2.93 -13.08 -2.69
C ASP A 121 2.26 -13.77 -3.89
N ILE A 122 1.36 -13.06 -4.59
CA ILE A 122 0.63 -13.54 -5.77
C ILE A 122 0.86 -12.63 -6.98
N GLY A 123 2.05 -12.04 -7.08
CA GLY A 123 2.52 -11.39 -8.30
C GLY A 123 2.15 -9.92 -8.47
N LEU A 124 1.55 -9.26 -7.47
CA LEU A 124 1.26 -7.83 -7.51
C LEU A 124 1.94 -7.10 -6.35
N ASN A 125 3.14 -6.54 -6.60
CA ASN A 125 3.94 -5.84 -5.59
C ASN A 125 4.33 -4.40 -5.98
N PRO A 126 3.38 -3.53 -6.40
CA PRO A 126 3.71 -2.15 -6.68
C PRO A 126 4.12 -1.41 -5.41
N TYR A 127 4.87 -0.31 -5.58
CA TYR A 127 5.16 0.61 -4.48
C TYR A 127 3.86 1.08 -3.81
N GLY A 128 3.78 0.89 -2.50
CA GLY A 128 2.58 1.14 -1.71
C GLY A 128 2.39 2.62 -1.41
N ASN A 129 2.34 2.96 -0.11
CA ASN A 129 2.24 4.35 0.29
C ASN A 129 3.49 5.11 -0.14
N THR A 130 3.27 6.18 -0.91
CA THR A 130 4.29 7.07 -1.42
C THR A 130 3.82 8.49 -1.12
N ILE A 131 4.73 9.33 -0.66
CA ILE A 131 4.49 10.75 -0.49
C ILE A 131 4.54 11.38 -1.87
N ILE A 132 3.45 12.06 -2.22
CA ILE A 132 3.24 12.64 -3.53
C ILE A 132 3.02 14.14 -3.37
N VAL A 133 3.62 14.92 -4.26
CA VAL A 133 3.44 16.35 -4.37
C VAL A 133 2.88 16.70 -5.75
N ASN A 134 2.16 17.80 -5.86
CA ASN A 134 1.79 18.35 -7.15
C ASN A 134 3.05 18.89 -7.88
N GLY A 135 3.16 18.67 -9.18
CA GLY A 135 4.36 19.03 -9.94
C GLY A 135 4.62 20.53 -9.99
N ASP A 136 3.59 21.36 -10.16
CA ASP A 136 3.71 22.83 -10.06
C ASP A 136 4.22 23.27 -8.67
N TYR A 137 3.72 22.68 -7.58
CA TYR A 137 4.22 22.98 -6.24
C TYR A 137 5.70 22.59 -6.10
N LEU A 138 6.09 21.41 -6.58
CA LEU A 138 7.48 20.96 -6.57
C LEU A 138 8.40 21.94 -7.30
N LYS A 139 7.99 22.37 -8.50
CA LYS A 139 8.75 23.32 -9.32
C LYS A 139 8.96 24.66 -8.63
N ASN A 140 7.95 25.16 -7.92
CA ASN A 140 7.98 26.49 -7.29
C ASN A 140 8.53 26.47 -5.85
N HIS A 141 8.60 25.31 -5.20
CA HIS A 141 8.95 25.17 -3.79
C HIS A 141 9.95 24.03 -3.52
N ALA A 142 10.89 23.80 -4.44
CA ALA A 142 11.86 22.71 -4.36
C ALA A 142 12.62 22.66 -3.02
N ASP A 143 13.09 23.79 -2.50
CA ASP A 143 13.80 23.84 -1.21
C ASP A 143 12.92 23.38 -0.02
N THR A 144 11.63 23.69 -0.07
CA THR A 144 10.67 23.26 0.96
C THR A 144 10.40 21.76 0.86
N VAL A 145 10.24 21.24 -0.36
CA VAL A 145 10.09 19.80 -0.60
C VAL A 145 11.34 19.04 -0.16
N ALA A 146 12.53 19.54 -0.49
CA ALA A 146 13.80 18.95 -0.09
C ALA A 146 13.94 18.88 1.44
N ALA A 147 13.62 19.97 2.14
CA ALA A 147 13.64 20.01 3.60
C ALA A 147 12.62 19.02 4.21
N PHE A 148 11.42 18.93 3.63
CA PHE A 148 10.38 18.00 4.06
C PHE A 148 10.81 16.53 3.89
N VAL A 149 11.34 16.17 2.72
CA VAL A 149 11.83 14.81 2.44
C VAL A 149 12.97 14.44 3.38
N LYS A 150 13.94 15.34 3.58
CA LYS A 150 15.06 15.12 4.49
C LYS A 150 14.59 14.80 5.91
N VAL A 151 13.72 15.63 6.49
CA VAL A 151 13.22 15.41 7.85
C VAL A 151 12.39 14.14 7.94
N THR A 152 11.59 13.86 6.92
CA THR A 152 10.74 12.66 6.86
C THR A 152 11.58 11.39 6.79
N GLN A 153 12.59 11.34 5.92
CA GLN A 153 13.51 10.21 5.81
C GLN A 153 14.25 9.96 7.12
N GLN A 154 14.74 11.01 7.78
CA GLN A 154 15.39 10.92 9.09
C GLN A 154 14.43 10.42 10.18
N ALA A 155 13.18 10.90 10.18
CA ALA A 155 12.17 10.46 11.13
C ALA A 155 11.83 8.97 10.96
N PHE A 156 11.57 8.51 9.73
CA PHE A 156 11.32 7.10 9.46
C PHE A 156 12.51 6.22 9.89
N ALA A 157 13.74 6.61 9.55
CA ALA A 157 14.93 5.87 9.98
C ALA A 157 15.06 5.81 11.51
N ALA A 158 14.84 6.93 12.21
CA ALA A 158 14.86 6.96 13.67
C ALA A 158 13.76 6.07 14.29
N CYS A 159 12.56 6.07 13.72
CA CYS A 159 11.45 5.24 14.22
C CYS A 159 11.63 3.75 13.93
N VAL A 160 12.40 3.38 12.90
CA VAL A 160 12.79 1.98 12.67
C VAL A 160 13.73 1.52 13.79
N GLU A 161 14.74 2.33 14.16
CA GLU A 161 15.71 2.00 15.20
C GLU A 161 15.12 2.03 16.61
N THR A 162 14.25 3.01 16.90
CA THR A 162 13.67 3.23 18.23
C THR A 162 12.21 3.66 18.08
N PRO A 163 11.26 2.70 18.03
CA PRO A 163 9.88 2.99 17.66
C PRO A 163 9.06 3.67 18.77
N GLU A 164 9.41 3.48 20.04
CA GLU A 164 8.57 3.89 21.17
C GLU A 164 8.28 5.40 21.19
N PRO A 165 9.26 6.32 21.03
CA PRO A 165 8.99 7.75 21.00
C PRO A 165 8.08 8.16 19.84
N CYS A 166 8.19 7.48 18.70
CA CYS A 166 7.36 7.75 17.53
C CYS A 166 5.92 7.31 17.74
N VAL A 167 5.72 6.12 18.32
CA VAL A 167 4.39 5.64 18.68
C VAL A 167 3.77 6.50 19.79
N ASP A 168 4.56 6.96 20.76
CA ASP A 168 4.08 7.88 21.79
C ASP A 168 3.59 9.19 21.20
N ALA A 169 4.32 9.76 20.23
CA ALA A 169 3.88 10.95 19.52
C ALA A 169 2.58 10.71 18.72
N LEU A 170 2.44 9.55 18.08
CA LEU A 170 1.24 9.16 17.35
C LEU A 170 0.01 9.02 18.27
N VAL A 171 0.16 8.33 19.39
CA VAL A 171 -0.94 8.14 20.37
C VAL A 171 -1.31 9.47 21.04
N ALA A 172 -0.35 10.35 21.31
CA ALA A 172 -0.63 11.69 21.82
C ALA A 172 -1.44 12.54 20.83
N ALA A 173 -1.21 12.37 19.52
CA ALA A 173 -1.96 13.05 18.47
C ALA A 173 -3.36 12.46 18.21
N ASN A 174 -3.58 11.19 18.57
CA ASN A 174 -4.87 10.52 18.42
C ASN A 174 -5.17 9.59 19.60
N SER A 175 -5.97 10.08 20.54
CA SER A 175 -6.32 9.39 21.78
C SER A 175 -7.16 8.12 21.58
N ALA A 176 -7.65 7.84 20.37
CA ALA A 176 -8.34 6.58 20.08
C ALA A 176 -7.37 5.41 19.86
N LEU A 177 -6.09 5.69 19.62
CA LEU A 177 -5.06 4.68 19.39
C LEU A 177 -4.54 4.09 20.71
N GLN A 178 -4.16 2.83 20.67
CA GLN A 178 -3.57 2.12 21.82
C GLN A 178 -2.10 1.84 21.53
N LYS A 179 -1.21 2.25 22.43
CA LYS A 179 0.25 2.16 22.24
C LYS A 179 0.71 0.76 21.83
N ASP A 180 0.26 -0.27 22.53
CA ASP A 180 0.66 -1.66 22.24
C ASP A 180 0.19 -2.12 20.86
N ASN A 181 -1.00 -1.69 20.44
CA ASN A 181 -1.54 -2.00 19.11
C ASN A 181 -0.72 -1.29 18.01
N GLU A 182 -0.32 -0.03 18.25
CA GLU A 182 0.49 0.72 17.30
C GLU A 182 1.95 0.25 17.25
N LEU A 183 2.51 -0.29 18.34
CA LEU A 183 3.80 -0.98 18.31
C LEU A 183 3.74 -2.27 17.48
N SER A 184 2.66 -3.06 17.59
CA SER A 184 2.43 -4.21 16.72
C SER A 184 2.24 -3.81 15.25
N ASN A 185 1.49 -2.73 15.01
CA ASN A 185 1.31 -2.16 13.67
C ASN A 185 2.65 -1.73 13.07
N TRP A 186 3.47 -1.01 13.85
CA TRP A 186 4.75 -0.48 13.39
C TRP A 186 5.74 -1.57 12.96
N LYS A 187 5.78 -2.72 13.65
CA LYS A 187 6.60 -3.87 13.21
C LYS A 187 6.26 -4.31 11.78
N LEU A 188 4.98 -4.41 11.46
CA LEU A 188 4.52 -4.76 10.12
C LEU A 188 4.76 -3.63 9.11
N VAL A 189 4.73 -2.36 9.56
CA VAL A 189 5.17 -1.21 8.74
C VAL A 189 6.65 -1.34 8.38
N THR A 190 7.53 -1.69 9.32
CA THR A 190 8.96 -1.85 9.04
C THR A 190 9.23 -2.96 8.02
N GLU A 191 8.44 -4.05 8.04
CA GLU A 191 8.52 -5.07 7.00
C GLU A 191 8.11 -4.53 5.63
N LEU A 192 7.07 -3.70 5.56
CA LEU A 192 6.60 -3.08 4.30
C LEU A 192 7.59 -2.03 3.76
N MET A 193 8.32 -1.34 4.64
CA MET A 193 9.37 -0.39 4.28
C MET A 193 10.63 -1.07 3.72
N SER A 194 10.86 -2.35 4.05
CA SER A 194 12.12 -3.04 3.80
C SER A 194 12.12 -3.85 2.50
N ASP A 195 13.08 -3.57 1.64
CA ASP A 195 13.41 -4.31 0.42
C ASP A 195 14.92 -4.19 0.16
N GLU A 196 15.40 -4.76 -0.95
CA GLU A 196 16.83 -4.67 -1.27
C GLU A 196 17.28 -3.21 -1.49
N ILE A 197 16.47 -2.40 -2.16
CA ILE A 197 16.81 -1.03 -2.55
C ILE A 197 16.86 -0.11 -1.34
N SER A 198 15.88 -0.17 -0.45
CA SER A 198 15.85 0.60 0.79
C SER A 198 17.03 0.26 1.71
N ARG A 199 17.49 -1.00 1.73
CA ARG A 199 18.65 -1.45 2.51
C ARG A 199 20.01 -1.13 1.88
N THR A 200 20.10 -1.02 0.56
CA THR A 200 21.39 -0.89 -0.15
C THR A 200 21.62 0.50 -0.77
N VAL A 201 20.56 1.14 -1.25
CA VAL A 201 20.59 2.43 -1.97
C VAL A 201 20.16 3.58 -1.07
N GLY A 202 18.99 3.49 -0.44
CA GLY A 202 18.48 4.53 0.46
C GLY A 202 17.03 4.31 0.86
N LEU A 203 16.69 4.58 2.12
CA LEU A 203 15.33 4.45 2.63
C LEU A 203 14.41 5.45 1.93
N GLY A 204 13.37 4.94 1.26
CA GLY A 204 12.41 5.70 0.47
C GLY A 204 12.80 5.98 -0.97
N TRP A 205 13.88 5.36 -1.46
CA TRP A 205 14.31 5.41 -2.86
C TRP A 205 13.36 4.65 -3.78
N LEU A 206 12.86 5.32 -4.82
CA LEU A 206 12.04 4.74 -5.88
C LEU A 206 12.94 4.17 -6.99
N ASP A 207 13.03 2.85 -7.11
CA ASP A 207 13.89 2.20 -8.11
C ASP A 207 13.33 2.30 -9.52
N ASP A 208 14.24 2.52 -10.48
CA ASP A 208 13.91 2.75 -11.88
C ASP A 208 13.24 1.55 -12.55
N ALA A 209 13.77 0.35 -12.31
CA ALA A 209 13.26 -0.87 -12.89
C ALA A 209 11.92 -1.26 -12.26
N ARG A 210 11.77 -1.07 -10.94
CA ARG A 210 10.49 -1.26 -10.26
C ARG A 210 9.42 -0.28 -10.73
N MET A 211 9.76 1.01 -10.88
CA MET A 211 8.82 1.99 -11.42
C MET A 211 8.36 1.64 -12.84
N ALA A 212 9.27 1.15 -13.69
CA ALA A 212 8.91 0.67 -15.02
C ALA A 212 7.97 -0.55 -14.96
N SER A 213 8.26 -1.52 -14.08
CA SER A 213 7.39 -2.68 -13.87
C SER A 213 5.99 -2.30 -13.35
N ASP A 214 5.91 -1.32 -12.43
CA ASP A 214 4.65 -0.83 -11.88
C ASP A 214 3.82 -0.12 -12.95
N TYR A 215 4.47 0.66 -13.80
CA TYR A 215 3.83 1.29 -14.96
C TYR A 215 3.29 0.26 -15.95
N GLU A 216 4.10 -0.73 -16.33
CA GLU A 216 3.68 -1.80 -17.26
C GLU A 216 2.49 -2.59 -16.70
N LEU A 217 2.48 -2.86 -15.40
CA LEU A 217 1.38 -3.54 -14.71
C LEU A 217 0.09 -2.72 -14.78
N VAL A 218 0.16 -1.42 -14.48
CA VAL A 218 -1.00 -0.52 -14.58
C VAL A 218 -1.49 -0.41 -16.02
N GLU A 219 -0.59 -0.18 -16.97
CA GLU A 219 -0.90 -0.07 -18.40
C GLU A 219 -1.56 -1.35 -18.94
N THR A 220 -0.95 -2.50 -18.69
CA THR A 220 -1.40 -3.80 -19.21
C THR A 220 -2.79 -4.17 -18.69
N TYR A 221 -3.02 -3.96 -17.39
CA TYR A 221 -4.21 -4.53 -16.78
C TYR A 221 -5.35 -3.55 -16.51
N LEU A 222 -5.05 -2.26 -16.32
CA LEU A 222 -6.04 -1.21 -16.06
C LEU A 222 -6.22 -0.27 -17.25
N GLY A 223 -5.22 -0.15 -18.11
CA GLY A 223 -5.17 0.82 -19.18
C GLY A 223 -4.76 2.21 -18.67
N LEU A 224 -4.15 2.98 -19.56
CA LEU A 224 -3.83 4.40 -19.36
C LEU A 224 -4.46 5.18 -20.51
N ASP A 225 -5.24 6.21 -20.17
CA ASP A 225 -5.93 7.03 -21.19
C ASP A 225 -4.89 7.74 -22.07
N GLU A 226 -3.87 8.33 -21.45
CA GLU A 226 -2.71 8.92 -22.13
C GLU A 226 -1.41 8.31 -21.57
N PRO A 227 -0.63 7.56 -22.38
CA PRO A 227 0.68 7.06 -21.98
C PRO A 227 1.67 8.20 -21.69
N PHE A 228 2.59 7.98 -20.75
CA PHE A 228 3.59 8.97 -20.36
C PHE A 228 4.91 8.30 -19.99
N ASP A 229 5.99 9.08 -19.98
CA ASP A 229 7.26 8.59 -19.45
C ASP A 229 7.16 8.47 -17.92
N VAL A 230 7.24 7.24 -17.40
CA VAL A 230 7.20 6.95 -15.96
C VAL A 230 8.29 7.71 -15.19
N LYS A 231 9.40 8.08 -15.82
CA LYS A 231 10.43 8.92 -15.19
C LYS A 231 9.94 10.29 -14.75
N THR A 232 8.82 10.76 -15.30
CA THR A 232 8.23 12.05 -14.94
C THR A 232 7.35 12.00 -13.69
N VAL A 233 7.07 10.81 -13.14
CA VAL A 233 6.10 10.65 -12.04
C VAL A 233 6.75 10.45 -10.67
N TYR A 234 8.08 10.46 -10.62
CA TYR A 234 8.84 10.43 -9.37
C TYR A 234 10.17 11.17 -9.49
N THR A 235 10.74 11.52 -8.34
CA THR A 235 12.13 11.99 -8.25
C THR A 235 12.77 11.44 -6.97
N ASN A 236 14.05 11.09 -7.06
CA ASN A 236 14.89 10.72 -5.92
C ASN A 236 15.89 11.83 -5.55
N GLU A 237 15.79 13.02 -6.16
CA GLU A 237 16.74 14.13 -5.99
C GLU A 237 16.98 14.51 -4.52
N PHE A 238 15.95 14.36 -3.68
CA PHE A 238 15.98 14.78 -2.28
C PHE A 238 16.30 13.65 -1.29
N ILE A 239 16.55 12.43 -1.78
CA ILE A 239 16.80 11.25 -0.94
C ILE A 239 18.27 11.18 -0.54
N ASP A 240 18.56 11.16 0.76
CA ASP A 240 19.91 10.94 1.28
C ASP A 240 20.24 9.45 1.23
N LYS A 241 21.15 9.06 0.34
CA LYS A 241 21.60 7.67 0.14
C LYS A 241 22.42 7.10 1.29
N SER A 242 22.85 7.94 2.24
CA SER A 242 23.51 7.48 3.45
C SER A 242 22.52 6.92 4.49
N ILE A 243 21.24 7.32 4.41
CA ILE A 243 20.17 6.81 5.27
C ILE A 243 19.51 5.62 4.59
N LYS A 244 19.66 4.44 5.19
CA LYS A 244 19.18 3.17 4.66
C LYS A 244 18.28 2.48 5.68
N MET A 245 17.40 1.61 5.20
CA MET A 245 16.66 0.70 6.06
C MET A 245 17.66 -0.21 6.77
N SER A 246 17.58 -0.30 8.10
CA SER A 246 18.35 -1.29 8.86
C SER A 246 17.87 -2.71 8.60
N GLN A 247 18.76 -3.67 8.86
CA GLN A 247 18.46 -5.10 8.67
C GLN A 247 17.54 -5.64 9.76
#